data_AF-A0A952AMZ5-F1
#
_entry.id   AF-A0A952AMZ5-F1
#
_cell.length_a   1.000
_cell.length_b   1.000
_cell.length_c   1.000
_cell.angle_alpha   90.00
_cell.angle_beta   90.00
_cell.angle_gamma   90.00
#
_symmetry.space_group_name_H-M   'P 1'
#
loop_
_entity.id
_entity.type
_entity.pdbx_description
1 polymer ?
#
loop_
_entity_poly.entity_id
_entity_poly.type
_entity_poly.pdbx_seq_one_letter_code
_entity_poly.pdbx_strand_id
1 'polypeptide(L)'
;MSRARFSFFSQYSSVYGIVYALRGDGIPDKRIAQALQSNNQRQALRIALGSSSARHRYLALGLLFLKERLHWLPPFQVMLWVFRIVGPSRSWFAYLQQQNRSSLVLTKEILGQTPSRAELVLDVGSGLGDLPKMFPVNRKRRWICIDKNFFSLFLAQLYNKRQDITYVCGDIELQRLFPDRTFERVVCADCFAYIYEKPTFTHQVHRLLKSKGTFVMVNVHEEQRGTESWGYGIPHHQMQGILRKLFTTFSWYDVRQPKAGPIRRFSLLDSTNYSFVAYK
;
A
#
# COMPACT_ATOMS: atom_id res chain seq x y z
N MET A 1 16.46 -14.47 -11.60
CA MET A 1 15.44 -15.39 -11.04
C MET A 1 15.17 -15.03 -9.59
N SER A 2 13.94 -14.66 -9.23
CA SER A 2 13.51 -14.31 -7.87
C SER A 2 12.41 -15.30 -7.47
N ARG A 3 12.76 -16.33 -6.70
CA ARG A 3 11.77 -17.29 -6.16
C ARG A 3 10.74 -16.56 -5.29
N ALA A 4 9.46 -16.81 -5.53
CA ALA A 4 8.34 -16.20 -4.82
C ALA A 4 8.48 -16.41 -3.29
N ARG A 5 8.41 -15.32 -2.51
CA ARG A 5 8.69 -15.33 -1.05
C ARG A 5 7.55 -15.82 -0.16
N PHE A 6 6.43 -16.27 -0.72
CA PHE A 6 5.32 -16.87 0.03
C PHE A 6 4.61 -17.94 -0.82
N SER A 7 4.34 -19.11 -0.25
CA SER A 7 3.72 -20.24 -0.98
C SER A 7 2.32 -19.93 -1.49
N PHE A 8 1.55 -19.11 -0.77
CA PHE A 8 0.20 -18.71 -1.20
C PHE A 8 0.19 -17.79 -2.44
N PHE A 9 1.36 -17.29 -2.87
CA PHE A 9 1.49 -16.58 -4.14
C PHE A 9 1.89 -17.47 -5.32
N SER A 10 2.06 -18.77 -5.14
CA SER A 10 2.50 -19.69 -6.20
C SER A 10 1.56 -19.71 -7.41
N GLN A 11 0.27 -19.46 -7.19
CA GLN A 11 -0.76 -19.41 -8.23
C GLN A 11 -0.77 -18.10 -9.03
N TYR A 12 -0.05 -17.06 -8.58
CA TYR A 12 -0.03 -15.76 -9.24
C TYR A 12 1.26 -15.57 -10.03
N SER A 13 1.13 -14.93 -11.18
CA SER A 13 2.29 -14.55 -11.97
C SER A 13 2.93 -13.28 -11.42
N SER A 14 4.19 -13.03 -11.78
CA SER A 14 4.87 -11.79 -11.43
C SER A 14 5.35 -11.03 -12.66
N VAL A 15 5.18 -9.71 -12.62
CA VAL A 15 5.69 -8.77 -13.63
C VAL A 15 6.81 -7.97 -12.97
N TYR A 16 8.05 -8.16 -13.42
CA TYR A 16 9.23 -7.48 -12.83
C TYR A 16 9.36 -7.63 -11.30
N GLY A 17 8.97 -8.79 -10.77
CA GLY A 17 9.04 -9.10 -9.34
C GLY A 17 7.91 -8.54 -8.48
N ILE A 18 6.87 -7.97 -9.11
CA ILE A 18 5.62 -7.59 -8.45
C ILE A 18 4.62 -8.71 -8.71
N VAL A 19 4.02 -9.26 -7.66
CA VAL A 19 2.96 -10.27 -7.78
C VAL A 19 1.73 -9.59 -8.41
N TYR A 20 1.23 -10.14 -9.52
CA TYR A 20 0.05 -9.61 -10.19
C TYR A 20 -1.17 -10.48 -9.85
N ALA A 21 -2.04 -9.96 -9.01
CA ALA A 21 -3.18 -10.65 -8.42
C ALA A 21 -4.51 -9.91 -8.62
N LEU A 22 -4.58 -8.96 -9.55
CA LEU A 22 -5.85 -8.45 -10.04
C LEU A 22 -6.54 -9.57 -10.83
N ARG A 23 -7.71 -10.02 -10.34
CA ARG A 23 -8.61 -10.93 -11.06
C ARG A 23 -9.79 -10.12 -11.57
N GLY A 24 -9.62 -9.43 -12.68
CA GLY A 24 -10.73 -9.01 -13.52
C GLY A 24 -10.89 -9.96 -14.68
N ASP A 25 -12.12 -10.31 -15.05
CA ASP A 25 -12.41 -10.95 -16.35
C ASP A 25 -12.20 -9.99 -17.53
N GLY A 26 -11.67 -8.79 -17.27
CA GLY A 26 -11.35 -7.76 -18.23
C GLY A 26 -10.21 -8.14 -19.18
N ILE A 27 -10.26 -7.55 -20.37
CA ILE A 27 -9.30 -7.77 -21.46
C ILE A 27 -7.81 -7.52 -21.06
N PRO A 28 -7.46 -6.51 -20.24
CA PRO A 28 -6.07 -6.26 -19.86
C PRO A 28 -5.44 -7.41 -19.04
N ASP A 29 -6.18 -7.99 -18.10
CA ASP A 29 -5.68 -9.05 -17.21
C ASP A 29 -5.41 -10.34 -17.98
N LYS A 30 -6.30 -10.71 -18.92
CA LYS A 30 -6.11 -11.85 -19.82
C LYS A 30 -4.85 -11.68 -20.69
N ARG A 31 -4.61 -10.47 -21.20
CA ARG A 31 -3.42 -10.18 -22.03
C ARG A 31 -2.12 -10.20 -21.22
N ILE A 32 -2.15 -9.76 -19.95
CA ILE A 32 -1.00 -9.87 -19.05
C ILE A 32 -0.71 -11.34 -18.77
N ALA A 33 -1.73 -12.14 -18.44
CA ALA A 33 -1.57 -13.57 -18.22
C ALA A 33 -0.99 -14.29 -19.45
N GLN A 34 -1.52 -14.01 -20.65
CA GLN A 34 -1.00 -14.55 -21.91
C GLN A 34 0.46 -14.15 -22.16
N ALA A 35 0.81 -12.87 -21.96
CA ALA A 35 2.19 -12.41 -22.12
C ALA A 35 3.15 -13.11 -21.13
N LEU A 36 2.70 -13.38 -19.90
CA LEU A 36 3.48 -14.08 -18.89
C LEU A 36 3.63 -15.58 -19.19
N GLN A 37 2.59 -16.22 -19.74
CA GLN A 37 2.65 -17.61 -20.24
C GLN A 37 3.68 -17.77 -21.36
N SER A 38 3.77 -16.80 -22.27
CA SER A 38 4.78 -16.77 -23.33
C SER A 38 6.15 -16.25 -22.87
N ASN A 39 6.40 -16.14 -21.56
CA ASN A 39 7.63 -15.62 -20.95
C ASN A 39 8.04 -14.21 -21.44
N ASN A 40 7.08 -13.39 -21.88
CA ASN A 40 7.33 -12.05 -22.41
C ASN A 40 7.08 -10.98 -21.32
N GLN A 41 8.04 -10.84 -20.40
CA GLN A 41 7.99 -9.88 -19.30
C GLN A 41 7.84 -8.42 -19.78
N ARG A 42 8.46 -8.04 -20.91
CA ARG A 42 8.37 -6.67 -21.46
C ARG A 42 6.97 -6.35 -21.97
N GLN A 43 6.33 -7.29 -22.66
CA GLN A 43 4.95 -7.13 -23.10
C GLN A 43 4.00 -7.06 -21.90
N ALA A 44 4.17 -7.96 -20.91
CA ALA A 44 3.38 -7.94 -19.69
C ALA A 44 3.51 -6.59 -18.95
N LEU A 45 4.73 -6.06 -18.83
CA LEU A 45 4.98 -4.73 -18.24
C LEU A 45 4.28 -3.62 -19.04
N ARG A 46 4.38 -3.63 -20.36
CA ARG A 46 3.74 -2.60 -21.21
C ARG A 46 2.22 -2.59 -21.07
N ILE A 47 1.61 -3.77 -20.92
CA ILE A 47 0.16 -3.92 -20.70
C ILE A 47 -0.22 -3.52 -19.28
N ALA A 48 0.54 -3.93 -18.27
CA ALA A 48 0.31 -3.59 -16.86
C ALA A 48 0.43 -2.08 -16.58
N LEU A 49 1.35 -1.40 -17.28
CA LEU A 49 1.44 0.07 -17.29
C LEU A 49 0.38 0.73 -18.19
N GLY A 50 -0.42 -0.06 -18.92
CA GLY A 50 -1.38 0.42 -19.93
C GLY A 50 -2.59 1.15 -19.37
N SER A 51 -2.89 1.01 -18.08
CA SER A 51 -3.87 1.85 -17.37
C SER A 51 -3.39 3.29 -17.15
N SER A 52 -2.10 3.56 -17.37
CA SER A 52 -1.52 4.90 -17.30
C SER A 52 -1.50 5.59 -18.67
N SER A 53 -1.47 6.92 -18.69
CA SER A 53 -1.27 7.68 -19.93
C SER A 53 -0.03 7.18 -20.70
N ALA A 54 -0.06 7.27 -22.03
CA ALA A 54 1.07 6.85 -22.87
C ALA A 54 2.39 7.52 -22.46
N ARG A 55 2.33 8.80 -22.07
CA ARG A 55 3.49 9.55 -21.56
C ARG A 55 4.08 8.93 -20.29
N HIS A 56 3.26 8.59 -19.30
CA HIS A 56 3.73 8.00 -18.05
C HIS A 56 4.36 6.63 -18.27
N ARG A 57 3.74 5.83 -19.16
CA ARG A 57 4.27 4.53 -19.55
C ARG A 57 5.66 4.67 -20.16
N TYR A 58 5.86 5.60 -21.10
CA TYR A 58 7.18 5.79 -21.72
C TYR A 58 8.22 6.32 -20.73
N LEU A 59 7.84 7.19 -19.80
CA LEU A 59 8.75 7.63 -18.72
C LEU A 59 9.16 6.46 -17.82
N ALA A 60 8.22 5.61 -17.38
CA ALA A 60 8.53 4.44 -16.58
C ALA A 60 9.42 3.43 -17.32
N LEU A 61 9.16 3.18 -18.61
CA LEU A 61 10.00 2.34 -19.45
C LEU A 61 11.39 2.95 -19.69
N GLY A 62 11.48 4.28 -19.82
CA GLY A 62 12.74 5.01 -19.90
C GLY A 62 13.56 4.85 -18.63
N LEU A 63 12.95 5.01 -17.45
CA LEU A 63 13.62 4.76 -16.17
C LEU A 63 14.12 3.32 -16.04
N LEU A 64 13.33 2.34 -16.51
CA LEU A 64 13.78 0.95 -16.56
C LEU A 64 14.98 0.76 -17.48
N PHE A 65 14.95 1.36 -18.66
CA PHE A 65 16.06 1.33 -19.60
C PHE A 65 17.33 1.93 -18.99
N LEU A 66 17.24 3.11 -18.38
CA LEU A 66 18.35 3.77 -17.69
C LEU A 66 18.94 2.85 -16.61
N LYS A 67 18.08 2.20 -15.81
CA LYS A 67 18.51 1.27 -14.77
C LYS A 67 19.20 0.02 -15.32
N GLU A 68 18.60 -0.63 -16.31
CA GLU A 68 19.05 -1.93 -16.81
C GLU A 68 20.22 -1.83 -17.79
N ARG A 69 20.32 -0.73 -18.55
CA ARG A 69 21.33 -0.55 -19.59
C ARG A 69 22.44 0.40 -19.20
N LEU A 70 22.11 1.46 -18.47
CA LEU A 70 23.09 2.47 -18.05
C LEU A 70 23.47 2.35 -16.57
N HIS A 71 22.88 1.39 -15.84
CA HIS A 71 23.09 1.20 -14.39
C HIS A 71 22.86 2.48 -13.57
N TRP A 72 21.99 3.36 -14.07
CA TRP A 72 21.76 4.67 -13.49
C TRP A 72 20.27 4.94 -13.32
N LEU A 73 19.92 5.63 -12.24
CA LEU A 73 18.59 6.18 -12.01
C LEU A 73 18.76 7.61 -11.47
N PRO A 74 17.90 8.56 -11.88
CA PRO A 74 17.88 9.86 -11.25
C PRO A 74 17.51 9.71 -9.77
N PRO A 75 17.91 10.65 -8.90
CA PRO A 75 17.49 10.63 -7.50
C PRO A 75 15.97 10.54 -7.36
N PHE A 76 15.48 9.79 -6.38
CA PHE A 76 14.04 9.54 -6.20
C PHE A 76 13.22 10.83 -6.13
N GLN A 77 13.74 11.88 -5.45
CA GLN A 77 13.08 13.18 -5.36
C GLN A 77 12.99 13.91 -6.71
N VAL A 78 14.01 13.77 -7.56
CA VAL A 78 13.97 14.31 -8.93
C VAL A 78 12.92 13.57 -9.75
N MET A 79 12.83 12.25 -9.61
CA MET A 79 11.79 11.45 -10.26
C MET A 79 10.38 11.87 -9.83
N LEU A 80 10.15 12.06 -8.52
CA LEU A 80 8.87 12.57 -8.01
C LEU A 80 8.55 13.96 -8.57
N TRP A 81 9.54 14.85 -8.69
CA TRP A 81 9.36 16.17 -9.27
C TRP A 81 8.96 16.11 -10.74
N VAL A 82 9.62 15.25 -11.53
CA VAL A 82 9.24 15.02 -12.93
C VAL A 82 7.79 14.54 -13.02
N PHE A 83 7.42 13.50 -12.27
CA PHE A 83 6.04 13.00 -12.32
C PHE A 83 5.01 13.94 -11.69
N ARG A 84 5.40 14.90 -10.85
CA ARG A 84 4.49 15.98 -10.44
C ARG A 84 4.11 16.88 -11.61
N ILE A 85 5.02 17.11 -12.56
CA ILE A 85 4.77 17.97 -13.73
C ILE A 85 4.02 17.19 -14.81
N VAL A 86 4.51 15.98 -15.11
CA VAL A 86 4.10 15.20 -16.29
C VAL A 86 3.47 13.84 -15.96
N GLY A 87 3.26 13.51 -14.69
CA GLY A 87 2.72 12.23 -14.24
C GLY A 87 1.20 12.19 -14.04
N PRO A 88 0.66 11.02 -13.63
CA PRO A 88 -0.78 10.76 -13.60
C PRO A 88 -1.60 11.60 -12.63
N SER A 89 -1.00 12.12 -11.56
CA SER A 89 -1.72 12.94 -10.59
C SER A 89 -0.78 13.93 -9.92
N ARG A 90 -0.94 15.22 -10.25
CA ARG A 90 -0.10 16.29 -9.68
C ARG A 90 -0.21 16.35 -8.15
N SER A 91 -1.43 16.21 -7.62
CA SER A 91 -1.70 16.25 -6.19
C SER A 91 -1.08 15.05 -5.47
N TRP A 92 -1.17 13.85 -6.03
CA TRP A 92 -0.56 12.66 -5.44
C TRP A 92 0.97 12.75 -5.39
N PHE A 93 1.63 13.16 -6.47
CA PHE A 93 3.10 13.34 -6.44
C PHE A 93 3.51 14.51 -5.54
N ALA A 94 2.73 15.59 -5.46
CA ALA A 94 2.99 16.66 -4.50
C ALA A 94 2.89 16.15 -3.05
N TYR A 95 1.90 15.30 -2.74
CA TYR A 95 1.79 14.62 -1.45
C TYR A 95 3.02 13.72 -1.18
N LEU A 96 3.47 12.93 -2.16
CA LEU A 96 4.64 12.06 -2.01
C LEU A 96 5.96 12.82 -1.78
N GLN A 97 6.06 14.07 -2.27
CA GLN A 97 7.23 14.92 -2.05
C GLN A 97 7.31 15.52 -0.64
N GLN A 98 6.25 15.42 0.17
CA GLN A 98 6.28 15.94 1.53
C GLN A 98 7.29 15.14 2.36
N GLN A 99 8.30 15.83 2.89
CA GLN A 99 9.37 15.19 3.68
C GLN A 99 8.86 14.63 5.01
N ASN A 100 7.77 15.16 5.55
CA ASN A 100 7.23 14.75 6.83
C ASN A 100 5.74 14.40 6.73
N ARG A 101 5.46 13.14 6.40
CA ARG A 101 4.10 12.58 6.42
C ARG A 101 3.80 12.06 7.82
N SER A 102 3.10 12.86 8.62
CA SER A 102 2.78 12.50 10.00
C SER A 102 2.04 11.18 10.13
N SER A 103 1.22 10.83 9.14
CA SER A 103 0.48 9.58 9.10
C SER A 103 1.41 8.37 9.14
N LEU A 104 2.49 8.41 8.35
CA LEU A 104 3.49 7.37 8.31
C LEU A 104 4.39 7.39 9.56
N VAL A 105 4.75 8.57 10.07
CA VAL A 105 5.50 8.72 11.33
C VAL A 105 4.73 8.09 12.48
N LEU A 106 3.45 8.42 12.60
CA LEU A 106 2.57 7.87 13.61
C LEU A 106 2.40 6.36 13.46
N THR A 107 2.17 5.89 12.24
CA THR A 107 2.06 4.45 11.97
C THR A 107 3.34 3.74 12.39
N LYS A 108 4.50 4.35 12.15
CA LYS A 108 5.79 3.83 12.62
C LYS A 108 5.87 3.77 14.15
N GLU A 109 5.41 4.80 14.85
CA GLU A 109 5.37 4.84 16.31
C GLU A 109 4.45 3.74 16.87
N ILE A 110 3.25 3.56 16.30
CA ILE A 110 2.27 2.53 16.70
C ILE A 110 2.82 1.11 16.47
N LEU A 111 3.44 0.85 15.31
CA LEU A 111 4.03 -0.45 15.01
C LEU A 111 5.27 -0.74 15.87
N GLY A 112 5.84 0.29 16.49
CA GLY A 112 7.05 0.21 17.29
C GLY A 112 8.28 -0.22 16.47
N GLN A 113 9.40 -0.32 17.19
CA GLN A 113 10.65 -0.77 16.61
C GLN A 113 10.68 -2.31 16.44
N THR A 114 11.87 -2.84 16.15
CA THR A 114 12.18 -4.26 15.91
C THR A 114 11.29 -5.22 16.71
N PRO A 115 10.51 -6.09 16.04
CA PRO A 115 9.65 -7.02 16.75
C PRO A 115 10.47 -8.09 17.47
N SER A 116 10.02 -8.52 18.65
CA SER A 116 10.66 -9.59 19.43
C SER A 116 10.57 -10.95 18.71
N ARG A 117 9.49 -11.15 17.94
CA ARG A 117 9.20 -12.36 17.14
C ARG A 117 9.08 -12.04 15.65
N ALA A 118 8.98 -13.08 14.81
CA ALA A 118 8.69 -12.90 13.40
C ALA A 118 7.30 -12.26 13.21
N GLU A 119 7.23 -11.29 12.30
CA GLU A 119 6.09 -10.45 12.01
C GLU A 119 5.97 -10.32 10.49
N LEU A 120 4.77 -10.61 9.98
CA LEU A 120 4.34 -10.35 8.62
C LEU A 120 3.31 -9.22 8.66
N VAL A 121 3.67 -8.10 8.04
CA VAL A 121 2.86 -6.89 8.00
C VAL A 121 2.26 -6.73 6.60
N LEU A 122 0.94 -6.56 6.53
CA LEU A 122 0.25 -6.14 5.30
C LEU A 122 0.11 -4.61 5.31
N ASP A 123 0.65 -3.94 4.30
CA ASP A 123 0.52 -2.52 4.06
C ASP A 123 -0.45 -2.29 2.88
N VAL A 124 -1.66 -1.84 3.19
CA VAL A 124 -2.78 -1.69 2.24
C VAL A 124 -2.78 -0.29 1.65
N GLY A 125 -2.83 -0.19 0.32
CA GLY A 125 -2.71 1.08 -0.38
C GLY A 125 -1.29 1.64 -0.28
N SER A 126 -0.31 0.74 -0.31
CA SER A 126 1.10 1.04 -0.02
C SER A 126 1.75 2.08 -0.97
N GLY A 127 1.17 2.33 -2.15
CA GLY A 127 1.67 3.27 -3.13
C GLY A 127 3.12 2.99 -3.53
N LEU A 128 4.04 3.89 -3.14
CA LEU A 128 5.48 3.76 -3.40
C LEU A 128 6.23 2.94 -2.32
N GLY A 129 5.50 2.32 -1.40
CA GLY A 129 6.02 1.50 -0.31
C GLY A 129 6.82 2.30 0.71
N ASP A 130 6.37 3.51 1.06
CA ASP A 130 7.17 4.41 1.88
C ASP A 130 7.20 4.03 3.36
N LEU A 131 6.10 3.50 3.89
CA LEU A 131 6.03 3.02 5.28
C LEU A 131 7.17 2.03 5.62
N PRO A 132 7.37 0.92 4.88
CA PRO A 132 8.45 -0.01 5.19
C PRO A 132 9.85 0.60 5.08
N LYS A 133 10.05 1.66 4.26
CA LYS A 133 11.34 2.38 4.16
C LYS A 133 11.71 3.09 5.46
N MET A 134 10.73 3.43 6.29
CA MET A 134 10.98 4.06 7.58
C MET A 134 11.52 3.09 8.63
N PHE A 135 11.56 1.79 8.32
CA PHE A 135 12.12 0.74 9.16
C PHE A 135 13.41 0.18 8.56
N PRO A 136 14.41 -0.12 9.41
CA PRO A 136 15.59 -0.84 8.95
C PRO A 136 15.20 -2.21 8.39
N VAL A 137 15.98 -2.69 7.42
CA VAL A 137 15.78 -4.03 6.85
C VAL A 137 15.92 -5.05 7.97
N ASN A 138 14.88 -5.85 8.21
CA ASN A 138 14.83 -6.79 9.32
C ASN A 138 14.21 -8.12 8.88
N ARG A 139 14.96 -9.22 9.01
CA ARG A 139 14.44 -10.56 8.67
C ARG A 139 13.24 -10.99 9.51
N LYS A 140 13.10 -10.45 10.73
CA LYS A 140 11.95 -10.67 11.60
C LYS A 140 10.72 -9.87 11.20
N ARG A 141 10.83 -8.79 10.42
CA ARG A 141 9.67 -8.02 9.93
C ARG A 141 9.63 -8.05 8.41
N ARG A 142 8.73 -8.85 7.85
CA ARG A 142 8.49 -8.90 6.41
C ARG A 142 7.25 -8.10 6.06
N TRP A 143 7.28 -7.46 4.91
CA TRP A 143 6.23 -6.59 4.42
C TRP A 143 5.60 -7.18 3.17
N ILE A 144 4.28 -7.18 3.12
CA ILE A 144 3.51 -7.33 1.91
C ILE A 144 2.85 -5.98 1.65
N CYS A 145 3.28 -5.32 0.57
CA CYS A 145 2.77 -4.02 0.15
C CYS A 145 1.78 -4.26 -0.99
N ILE A 146 0.49 -4.04 -0.73
CA ILE A 146 -0.57 -4.24 -1.71
C ILE A 146 -1.12 -2.89 -2.21
N ASP A 147 -1.34 -2.79 -3.52
CA ASP A 147 -1.96 -1.62 -4.14
C ASP A 147 -2.65 -2.03 -5.47
N LYS A 148 -3.74 -1.35 -5.84
CA LYS A 148 -4.39 -1.57 -7.15
C LYS A 148 -3.59 -0.90 -8.28
N ASN A 149 -2.78 0.11 -7.96
CA ASN A 149 -2.00 0.87 -8.93
C ASN A 149 -0.64 0.20 -9.22
N PHE A 150 -0.60 -0.58 -10.31
CA PHE A 150 0.64 -1.21 -10.77
C PHE A 150 1.78 -0.22 -11.02
N PHE A 151 1.49 0.97 -11.54
CA PHE A 151 2.50 1.97 -11.85
C PHE A 151 3.23 2.44 -10.58
N SER A 152 2.51 2.66 -9.48
CA SER A 152 3.09 3.00 -8.17
C SER A 152 4.01 1.89 -7.67
N LEU A 153 3.54 0.64 -7.68
CA LEU A 153 4.32 -0.51 -7.25
C LEU A 153 5.56 -0.74 -8.14
N PHE A 154 5.44 -0.46 -9.44
CA PHE A 154 6.57 -0.51 -10.37
C PHE A 154 7.66 0.48 -10.00
N LEU A 155 7.31 1.74 -9.75
CA LEU A 155 8.27 2.73 -9.27
C LEU A 155 8.84 2.35 -7.89
N ALA A 156 8.00 1.82 -7.00
CA ALA A 156 8.43 1.33 -5.68
C ALA A 156 9.52 0.26 -5.84
N GLN A 157 9.26 -0.77 -6.63
CA GLN A 157 10.18 -1.88 -6.92
C GLN A 157 11.43 -1.43 -7.67
N LEU A 158 11.31 -0.45 -8.56
CA LEU A 158 12.42 0.08 -9.34
C LEU A 158 13.43 0.81 -8.43
N TYR A 159 12.94 1.61 -7.48
CA TYR A 159 13.80 2.42 -6.60
C TYR A 159 14.17 1.74 -5.27
N ASN A 160 13.35 0.81 -4.79
CA ASN A 160 13.42 0.30 -3.40
C ASN A 160 13.48 -1.22 -3.38
N LYS A 161 14.37 -1.79 -4.19
CA LYS A 161 14.54 -3.26 -4.29
C LYS A 161 15.09 -3.81 -2.96
N ARG A 162 14.18 -4.06 -2.03
CA ARG A 162 14.43 -4.61 -0.70
C ARG A 162 13.95 -6.04 -0.64
N GLN A 163 14.72 -6.87 0.05
CA GLN A 163 14.40 -8.28 0.15
C GLN A 163 13.19 -8.53 1.08
N ASP A 164 13.08 -7.78 2.16
CA ASP A 164 12.01 -7.91 3.16
C ASP A 164 10.65 -7.37 2.71
N ILE A 165 10.56 -6.80 1.50
CA ILE A 165 9.32 -6.28 0.92
C ILE A 165 8.88 -7.16 -0.26
N THR A 166 7.60 -7.51 -0.28
CA THR A 166 6.93 -8.13 -1.43
C THR A 166 5.82 -7.21 -1.90
N TYR A 167 5.91 -6.72 -3.14
CA TYR A 167 4.87 -5.90 -3.75
C TYR A 167 3.83 -6.76 -4.46
N VAL A 168 2.57 -6.41 -4.27
CA VAL A 168 1.41 -7.14 -4.81
C VAL A 168 0.48 -6.13 -5.48
N CYS A 169 0.35 -6.22 -6.79
CA CYS A 169 -0.68 -5.51 -7.52
C CYS A 169 -1.98 -6.30 -7.39
N GLY A 170 -2.91 -5.82 -6.59
CA GLY A 170 -4.10 -6.57 -6.24
C GLY A 170 -5.13 -5.71 -5.52
N ASP A 171 -6.35 -6.22 -5.46
CA ASP A 171 -7.43 -5.61 -4.72
C ASP A 171 -7.68 -6.40 -3.44
N ILE A 172 -7.51 -5.73 -2.29
CA ILE A 172 -7.71 -6.33 -0.97
C ILE A 172 -9.17 -6.64 -0.67
N GLU A 173 -10.10 -6.02 -1.40
CA GLU A 173 -11.54 -6.23 -1.26
C GLU A 173 -11.97 -7.55 -1.94
N LEU A 174 -11.12 -8.12 -2.82
CA LEU A 174 -11.36 -9.43 -3.42
C LEU A 174 -11.15 -10.55 -2.40
N GLN A 175 -12.11 -11.48 -2.35
CA GLN A 175 -12.03 -12.63 -1.46
C GLN A 175 -10.84 -13.53 -1.81
N ARG A 176 -10.21 -14.11 -0.78
CA ARG A 176 -9.21 -15.20 -0.86
C ARG A 176 -7.85 -14.88 -1.49
N LEU A 177 -7.44 -13.62 -1.61
CA LEU A 177 -6.06 -13.28 -2.01
C LEU A 177 -5.01 -13.82 -1.03
N PHE A 178 -5.36 -13.82 0.27
CA PHE A 178 -4.52 -14.30 1.35
C PHE A 178 -5.27 -15.35 2.19
N PRO A 179 -4.54 -16.33 2.77
CA PRO A 179 -5.11 -17.25 3.74
C PRO A 179 -5.58 -16.54 5.02
N ASP A 180 -6.53 -17.15 5.72
CA ASP A 180 -6.97 -16.70 7.04
C ASP A 180 -5.81 -16.68 8.03
N ARG A 181 -5.87 -15.75 9.00
CA ARG A 181 -4.92 -15.70 10.13
C ARG A 181 -3.45 -15.69 9.69
N THR A 182 -3.14 -14.91 8.66
CA THR A 182 -1.80 -14.81 8.07
C THR A 182 -0.95 -13.72 8.71
N PHE A 183 -1.54 -12.58 9.03
CA PHE A 183 -0.79 -11.37 9.39
C PHE A 183 -0.84 -11.09 10.89
N GLU A 184 0.31 -10.71 11.45
CA GLU A 184 0.41 -10.13 12.78
C GLU A 184 -0.15 -8.71 12.79
N ARG A 185 0.09 -7.95 11.70
CA ARG A 185 -0.39 -6.58 11.55
C ARG A 185 -0.95 -6.35 10.16
N VAL A 186 -2.05 -5.60 10.10
CA VAL A 186 -2.54 -5.00 8.86
C VAL A 186 -2.55 -3.49 9.07
N VAL A 187 -2.09 -2.75 8.08
CA VAL A 187 -1.95 -1.30 8.11
C VAL A 187 -2.69 -0.72 6.92
N CYS A 188 -3.45 0.33 7.14
CA CYS A 188 -4.13 1.12 6.13
C CYS A 188 -3.91 2.61 6.46
N ALA A 189 -2.77 3.14 6.05
CA ALA A 189 -2.39 4.54 6.29
C ALA A 189 -2.73 5.38 5.05
N ASP A 190 -3.51 6.45 5.22
CA ASP A 190 -3.93 7.37 4.15
C ASP A 190 -4.66 6.69 2.98
N CYS A 191 -5.19 5.49 3.20
CA CYS A 191 -5.79 4.65 2.16
C CYS A 191 -7.28 4.41 2.39
N PHE A 192 -7.77 4.53 3.63
CA PHE A 192 -9.10 4.01 3.97
C PHE A 192 -10.25 4.72 3.25
N ALA A 193 -10.13 6.03 3.00
CA ALA A 193 -11.12 6.80 2.23
C ALA A 193 -11.29 6.26 0.81
N TYR A 194 -10.26 5.61 0.25
CA TYR A 194 -10.25 5.05 -1.11
C TYR A 194 -10.75 3.58 -1.16
N ILE A 195 -11.17 3.01 -0.03
CA ILE A 195 -11.80 1.69 0.03
C ILE A 195 -13.31 1.84 -0.26
N TYR A 196 -13.82 1.07 -1.21
CA TYR A 196 -15.23 1.13 -1.62
C TYR A 196 -16.13 0.46 -0.59
N GLU A 197 -15.91 -0.85 -0.39
CA GLU A 197 -16.72 -1.72 0.43
C GLU A 197 -16.12 -1.83 1.83
N LYS A 198 -16.20 -0.75 2.60
CA LYS A 198 -15.62 -0.64 3.95
C LYS A 198 -16.00 -1.80 4.89
N PRO A 199 -17.26 -2.27 4.95
CA PRO A 199 -17.60 -3.44 5.76
C PRO A 199 -16.89 -4.71 5.27
N THR A 200 -16.89 -4.95 3.94
CA THR A 200 -16.22 -6.10 3.31
C THR A 200 -14.73 -6.08 3.57
N PHE A 201 -14.07 -4.96 3.33
CA PHE A 201 -12.66 -4.76 3.63
C PHE A 201 -12.35 -5.01 5.10
N THR A 202 -13.12 -4.42 6.03
CA THR A 202 -12.87 -4.60 7.47
C THR A 202 -13.05 -6.06 7.89
N HIS A 203 -14.05 -6.76 7.34
CA HIS A 203 -14.23 -8.20 7.55
C HIS A 203 -13.06 -9.01 6.98
N GLN A 204 -12.54 -8.66 5.79
CA GLN A 204 -11.33 -9.27 5.23
C GLN A 204 -10.13 -9.04 6.16
N VAL A 205 -9.88 -7.82 6.60
CA VAL A 205 -8.79 -7.52 7.54
C VAL A 205 -8.90 -8.36 8.81
N HIS A 206 -10.10 -8.42 9.41
CA HIS A 206 -10.33 -9.27 10.59
C HIS A 206 -10.03 -10.75 10.30
N ARG A 207 -10.48 -11.31 9.17
CA ARG A 207 -10.17 -12.69 8.73
C ARG A 207 -8.66 -12.92 8.60
N LEU A 208 -7.96 -11.97 8.00
CA LEU A 208 -6.53 -12.03 7.70
C LEU A 208 -5.63 -11.93 8.93
N LEU A 209 -6.09 -11.27 9.99
CA LEU A 209 -5.34 -11.15 11.24
C LEU A 209 -5.27 -12.47 12.02
N LYS A 210 -4.07 -12.78 12.51
CA LYS A 210 -3.84 -13.80 13.54
C LYS A 210 -4.59 -13.44 14.84
N SER A 211 -4.73 -14.41 15.73
CA SER A 211 -5.15 -14.12 17.11
C SER A 211 -4.16 -13.13 17.74
N LYS A 212 -4.67 -12.10 18.42
CA LYS A 212 -3.87 -10.98 18.96
C LYS A 212 -3.19 -10.15 17.87
N GLY A 213 -3.66 -10.26 16.63
CA GLY A 213 -3.23 -9.41 15.53
C GLY A 213 -3.82 -8.01 15.66
N THR A 214 -3.18 -7.03 15.02
CA THR A 214 -3.60 -5.63 15.10
C THR A 214 -3.87 -5.03 13.75
N PHE A 215 -4.98 -4.30 13.66
CA PHE A 215 -5.29 -3.46 12.53
C PHE A 215 -4.98 -2.00 12.88
N VAL A 216 -4.15 -1.34 12.09
CA VAL A 216 -3.83 0.09 12.22
C VAL A 216 -4.41 0.83 11.03
N MET A 217 -5.23 1.85 11.28
CA MET A 217 -5.69 2.78 10.25
C MET A 217 -5.28 4.20 10.61
N VAL A 218 -4.87 5.00 9.63
CA VAL A 218 -4.49 6.40 9.84
C VAL A 218 -5.13 7.26 8.77
N ASN A 219 -5.63 8.44 9.17
CA ASN A 219 -6.39 9.35 8.32
C ASN A 219 -7.60 8.65 7.67
N VAL A 220 -8.48 8.14 8.54
CA VAL A 220 -9.70 7.40 8.17
C VAL A 220 -10.75 8.32 7.51
N HIS A 221 -10.60 9.64 7.67
CA HIS A 221 -11.51 10.64 7.12
C HIS A 221 -10.85 11.42 5.98
N GLU A 222 -11.45 11.35 4.80
CA GLU A 222 -11.32 12.38 3.79
C GLU A 222 -12.63 12.39 2.98
N GLU A 223 -13.64 13.12 3.46
CA GLU A 223 -14.64 13.68 2.55
C GLU A 223 -14.05 14.98 2.01
N GLN A 224 -13.36 14.93 0.87
CA GLN A 224 -13.19 16.15 0.09
C GLN A 224 -14.38 16.25 -0.87
N ARG A 225 -15.30 17.19 -0.60
CA ARG A 225 -16.30 17.60 -1.58
C ARG A 225 -15.54 18.08 -2.84
N GLY A 226 -15.76 17.41 -3.97
CA GLY A 226 -15.17 17.78 -5.26
C GLY A 226 -13.84 17.10 -5.60
N THR A 227 -13.34 16.13 -4.81
CA THR A 227 -12.29 15.24 -5.31
C THR A 227 -12.90 14.12 -6.15
N GLU A 228 -12.36 13.91 -7.35
CA GLU A 228 -12.50 12.65 -8.09
C GLU A 228 -11.69 11.54 -7.38
N SER A 229 -12.00 11.28 -6.10
CA SER A 229 -11.43 10.17 -5.35
C SER A 229 -12.28 8.92 -5.60
N TRP A 230 -11.60 7.79 -5.76
CA TRP A 230 -12.22 6.48 -6.00
C TRP A 230 -13.04 5.96 -4.80
N GLY A 231 -13.16 6.70 -3.69
CA GLY A 231 -14.01 6.35 -2.56
C GLY A 231 -14.41 7.58 -1.73
N TYR A 232 -15.39 7.39 -0.84
CA TYR A 232 -15.87 8.41 0.12
C TYR A 232 -15.36 8.10 1.54
N GLY A 233 -15.24 9.12 2.39
CA GLY A 233 -15.10 8.90 3.83
C GLY A 233 -16.29 8.12 4.42
N ILE A 234 -16.17 7.69 5.68
CA ILE A 234 -17.31 7.12 6.43
C ILE A 234 -17.51 7.89 7.73
N PRO A 235 -18.75 8.19 8.14
CA PRO A 235 -19.02 8.79 9.42
C PRO A 235 -18.48 7.95 10.59
N HIS A 236 -17.95 8.63 11.61
CA HIS A 236 -17.30 8.00 12.75
C HIS A 236 -18.17 6.93 13.45
N HIS A 237 -19.46 7.21 13.67
CA HIS A 237 -20.38 6.26 14.32
C HIS A 237 -20.60 4.98 13.50
N GLN A 238 -20.65 5.07 12.17
CA GLN A 238 -20.79 3.89 11.31
C GLN A 238 -19.52 3.05 11.33
N MET A 239 -18.35 3.71 11.28
CA MET A 239 -17.06 3.05 11.44
C MET A 239 -16.97 2.30 12.77
N GLN A 240 -17.32 2.96 13.89
CA GLN A 240 -17.37 2.32 15.20
C GLN A 240 -18.32 1.10 15.20
N GLY A 241 -19.48 1.22 14.56
CA GLY A 241 -20.44 0.13 14.42
C GLY A 241 -19.88 -1.08 13.68
N ILE A 242 -19.11 -0.87 12.61
CA ILE A 242 -18.44 -1.95 11.86
C ILE A 242 -17.36 -2.61 12.73
N LEU A 243 -16.54 -1.80 13.40
CA LEU A 243 -15.41 -2.30 14.18
C LEU A 243 -15.84 -3.06 15.43
N ARG A 244 -16.85 -2.57 16.16
CA ARG A 244 -17.39 -3.24 17.37
C ARG A 244 -17.94 -4.64 17.10
N LYS A 245 -18.38 -4.91 15.86
CA LYS A 245 -18.86 -6.24 15.45
C LYS A 245 -17.73 -7.26 15.25
N LEU A 246 -16.50 -6.78 15.03
CA LEU A 246 -15.38 -7.62 14.57
C LEU A 246 -14.20 -7.63 15.53
N PHE A 247 -13.99 -6.58 16.31
CA PHE A 247 -12.82 -6.42 17.17
C PHE A 247 -13.24 -6.26 18.63
N THR A 248 -12.55 -6.98 19.52
CA THR A 248 -12.83 -6.99 20.97
C THR A 248 -12.37 -5.71 21.66
N THR A 249 -11.33 -5.06 21.12
CA THR A 249 -10.74 -3.86 21.70
C THR A 249 -10.23 -2.95 20.59
N PHE A 250 -10.51 -1.65 20.69
CA PHE A 250 -9.93 -0.66 19.81
C PHE A 250 -9.72 0.67 20.53
N SER A 251 -8.77 1.46 20.04
CA SER A 251 -8.41 2.76 20.57
C SER A 251 -8.37 3.80 19.47
N TRP A 252 -8.87 4.99 19.79
CA TRP A 252 -8.88 6.16 18.93
C TRP A 252 -7.80 7.13 19.39
N TYR A 253 -7.07 7.67 18.42
CA TYR A 253 -6.01 8.64 18.65
C TYR A 253 -6.26 9.86 17.77
N ASP A 254 -6.42 11.02 18.39
CA ASP A 254 -6.30 12.31 17.70
C ASP A 254 -4.80 12.64 17.55
N VAL A 255 -4.40 13.02 16.35
CA VAL A 255 -3.02 13.33 16.02
C VAL A 255 -2.95 14.79 15.62
N ARG A 256 -2.89 15.66 16.64
CA ARG A 256 -2.58 17.07 16.42
C ARG A 256 -1.08 17.20 16.18
N GLN A 257 -0.69 17.39 14.92
CA GLN A 257 0.68 17.78 14.61
C GLN A 257 0.98 19.15 15.22
N PRO A 258 2.08 19.33 15.97
CA PRO A 258 2.66 20.66 16.13
C PRO A 258 3.24 21.14 14.79
N LYS A 259 3.15 22.45 14.52
CA LYS A 259 3.62 23.10 13.27
C LYS A 259 5.08 22.79 12.90
N ALA A 260 5.89 22.30 13.84
CA ALA A 260 7.19 21.68 13.59
C ALA A 260 7.59 20.84 14.82
N GLY A 261 7.64 19.51 14.70
CA GLY A 261 8.19 18.64 15.76
C GLY A 261 7.62 17.21 15.78
N PRO A 262 8.24 16.30 16.55
CA PRO A 262 7.72 14.94 16.76
C PRO A 262 6.36 14.98 17.46
N ILE A 263 5.54 13.93 17.23
CA ILE A 263 4.20 13.81 17.83
C ILE A 263 4.37 13.65 19.34
N ARG A 264 3.94 14.65 20.12
CA ARG A 264 4.25 14.73 21.56
C ARG A 264 3.21 14.08 22.48
N ARG A 265 1.96 13.91 22.04
CA ARG A 265 0.90 13.31 22.86
C ARG A 265 -0.15 12.58 22.03
N PHE A 266 -0.51 11.40 22.51
CA PHE A 266 -1.70 10.66 22.12
C PHE A 266 -2.79 10.99 23.14
N SER A 267 -3.90 11.59 22.72
CA SER A 267 -5.07 11.77 23.57
C SER A 267 -6.24 10.94 23.02
N LEU A 268 -6.86 10.16 23.91
CA LEU A 268 -8.00 9.30 23.65
C LEU A 268 -9.27 10.17 23.60
N LEU A 269 -9.76 10.56 22.42
CA LEU A 269 -10.86 11.57 22.31
C LEU A 269 -11.73 11.45 21.03
N ASP A 270 -12.82 12.26 21.04
CA ASP A 270 -14.15 12.13 20.39
C ASP A 270 -14.42 12.84 19.03
N SER A 271 -13.44 13.50 18.39
CA SER A 271 -13.51 14.09 16.99
C SER A 271 -12.23 14.89 16.72
N THR A 272 -11.67 15.10 15.52
CA THR A 272 -11.85 14.73 14.10
C THR A 272 -10.41 14.76 13.51
N ASN A 273 -10.08 13.86 12.56
CA ASN A 273 -8.72 13.42 12.14
C ASN A 273 -8.14 12.28 12.99
N TYR A 274 -8.78 11.12 12.91
CA TYR A 274 -8.39 9.97 13.71
C TYR A 274 -7.33 9.11 13.06
N SER A 275 -6.44 8.65 13.93
CA SER A 275 -5.72 7.40 13.77
C SER A 275 -6.30 6.37 14.73
N PHE A 276 -6.25 5.12 14.30
CA PHE A 276 -7.05 4.06 14.86
C PHE A 276 -6.22 2.79 14.98
N VAL A 277 -6.38 2.10 16.10
CA VAL A 277 -5.78 0.79 16.33
C VAL A 277 -6.84 -0.16 16.88
N ALA A 278 -7.08 -1.28 16.19
CA ALA A 278 -7.93 -2.38 16.65
C ALA A 278 -7.14 -3.65 16.91
N TYR A 279 -7.62 -4.44 17.86
CA TYR A 279 -7.05 -5.73 18.27
C TYR A 279 -8.09 -6.84 18.09
N LYS A 280 -7.63 -7.97 17.55
CA LYS A 280 -8.41 -9.20 17.38
C LYS A 280 -8.15 -10.20 18.51
#